data_AF-A0A2V7B9C7-F1
#
_entry.id   AF-A0A2V7B9C7-F1
#
_cell.length_a   1.000
_cell.length_b   1.000
_cell.length_c   1.000
_cell.angle_alpha   90.00
_cell.angle_beta   90.00
_cell.angle_gamma   90.00
#
_symmetry.space_group_name_H-M   'P 1'
#
loop_
_entity.id
_entity.type
_entity.pdbx_description
1 polymer ?
#
loop_
_entity_poly.entity_id
_entity_poly.type
_entity_poly.pdbx_seq_one_letter_code
_entity_poly.pdbx_strand_id
1 'polypeptide(L)' 'MRFVPAGAARAGRNGRAHDPSRCHKCDSTYIVREPAFVHCRYCGAMNRIQSGSLLDQEEFEMRSGLRLAS' A
#
# COMPACT_ATOMS: atom_id res chain seq x y z
N MET A 1 19.39 16.48 1.66
CA MET A 1 18.46 15.35 1.43
C MET A 1 18.46 15.03 -0.06
N ARG A 2 18.70 13.78 -0.47
CA ARG A 2 18.72 13.36 -1.89
C ARG A 2 17.34 12.80 -2.26
N PHE A 3 16.64 13.46 -3.18
CA PHE A 3 15.45 12.93 -3.85
C PHE A 3 15.89 11.83 -4.82
N VAL A 4 15.35 10.61 -4.65
CA VAL A 4 15.52 9.49 -5.58
C VAL A 4 14.33 9.49 -6.54
N PRO A 5 14.54 9.51 -7.87
CA PRO A 5 13.43 9.56 -8.82
C PRO A 5 12.67 8.24 -8.84
N ALA A 6 11.35 8.33 -9.01
CA ALA A 6 10.42 7.22 -9.18
C ALA A 6 10.71 6.46 -10.49
N GLY A 7 11.75 5.62 -10.48
CA GLY A 7 12.14 4.76 -11.60
C GLY A 7 11.46 3.39 -11.53
N ALA A 8 10.45 3.20 -12.39
CA ALA A 8 9.99 1.94 -12.97
C ALA A 8 9.95 0.69 -12.08
N ALA A 9 8.85 0.51 -11.33
CA ALA A 9 8.48 -0.80 -10.81
C ALA A 9 7.98 -1.70 -11.95
N ARG A 10 8.87 -2.49 -12.55
CA ARG A 10 8.47 -3.67 -13.34
C ARG A 10 8.18 -4.80 -12.37
N ALA A 11 6.93 -4.86 -11.89
CA ALA A 11 6.43 -5.97 -11.10
C ALA A 11 6.36 -7.22 -11.99
N GLY A 12 7.22 -8.21 -11.72
CA GLY A 12 7.17 -9.51 -12.37
C GLY A 12 5.85 -10.20 -12.05
N ARG A 13 5.04 -10.44 -13.07
CA ARG A 13 3.83 -11.28 -12.99
C ARG A 13 4.25 -12.75 -12.89
N ASN A 14 4.71 -13.16 -11.70
CA ASN A 14 4.75 -14.57 -11.36
C ASN A 14 3.44 -14.87 -10.64
N GLY A 15 2.64 -15.78 -11.21
CA GLY A 15 1.38 -16.31 -10.66
C GLY A 15 1.56 -17.13 -9.38
N ARG A 16 2.32 -16.59 -8.42
CA ARG A 16 2.31 -17.06 -7.03
C ARG A 16 1.02 -16.53 -6.41
N ALA A 17 0.33 -17.39 -5.67
CA ALA A 17 -0.78 -16.96 -4.82
C ALA A 17 -0.34 -15.72 -4.05
N HIS A 18 -1.16 -14.67 -4.07
CA HIS A 18 -0.85 -13.41 -3.41
C HIS A 18 -0.58 -13.68 -1.93
N ASP A 19 0.68 -13.58 -1.52
CA ASP A 19 1.03 -13.66 -0.10
C ASP A 19 0.60 -12.35 0.56
N PRO A 20 -0.35 -12.38 1.51
CA PRO A 20 -0.85 -11.16 2.15
C PRO A 20 0.25 -10.45 2.94
N SER A 21 1.33 -11.13 3.31
CA SER A 21 2.44 -10.56 4.08
C SER A 21 3.43 -9.77 3.22
N ARG A 22 3.20 -9.65 1.89
CA ARG A 22 4.12 -9.02 0.94
C ARG A 22 3.44 -8.00 0.04
N CYS A 23 4.20 -7.00 -0.37
CA CYS A 23 3.72 -5.98 -1.29
C CYS A 23 3.49 -6.55 -2.69
N HIS A 24 2.26 -6.47 -3.20
CA HIS A 24 1.90 -6.93 -4.56
C HIS A 24 2.72 -6.28 -5.70
N LYS A 25 3.31 -5.09 -5.47
CA LYS A 25 4.04 -4.32 -6.50
C LYS A 25 5.54 -4.62 -6.53
N CYS A 26 6.17 -4.82 -5.37
CA CYS A 26 7.63 -4.92 -5.24
C CYS A 26 8.12 -6.13 -4.44
N ASP A 27 7.21 -6.98 -3.96
CA ASP A 27 7.50 -8.21 -3.21
C ASP A 27 8.21 -7.99 -1.86
N SER A 28 8.32 -6.73 -1.40
CA SER A 28 8.87 -6.37 -0.09
C SER A 28 7.96 -6.84 1.04
N THR A 29 8.57 -7.28 2.14
CA THR A 29 7.92 -7.62 3.41
C THR A 29 7.72 -6.41 4.33
N TYR A 30 8.22 -5.23 3.93
CA TYR A 30 8.09 -4.01 4.75
C TYR A 30 6.74 -3.33 4.51
N ILE A 31 5.69 -3.98 5.01
CA ILE A 31 4.30 -3.55 4.90
C ILE A 31 3.74 -3.14 6.27
N VAL A 32 2.89 -2.11 6.27
CA VAL A 32 2.08 -1.68 7.40
C VAL A 32 0.61 -1.91 7.03
N ARG A 33 -0.15 -2.50 7.94
CA ARG A 33 -1.55 -2.83 7.76
C ARG A 33 -2.38 -1.94 8.67
N GLU A 34 -3.13 -1.04 8.05
CA GLU A 34 -4.19 -0.28 8.69
C GLU A 34 -5.53 -1.00 8.47
N PRO A 35 -6.58 -0.71 9.26
CA PRO A 35 -7.86 -1.38 9.12
C PRO A 35 -8.48 -1.26 7.71
N ALA A 36 -8.30 -0.12 7.04
CA ALA A 36 -8.79 0.13 5.68
C ALA A 36 -7.73 -0.03 4.57
N PHE A 37 -6.43 -0.10 4.91
CA PHE A 37 -5.35 0.03 3.92
C PHE A 37 -4.16 -0.89 4.18
N VAL A 38 -3.48 -1.27 3.11
CA VAL A 38 -2.14 -1.88 3.17
C VAL A 38 -1.15 -0.93 2.52
N HIS A 39 -0.14 -0.51 3.28
CA HIS A 39 0.91 0.41 2.83
C HIS A 39 2.27 -0.26 2.84
N CYS A 40 2.94 -0.29 1.68
CA CYS A 40 4.33 -0.72 1.56
C CYS A 40 5.27 0.46 1.85
N ARG A 41 5.99 0.39 2.97
CA ARG A 41 6.95 1.43 3.38
C ARG A 41 8.23 1.41 2.56
N TYR A 42 8.47 0.35 1.79
CA TYR A 42 9.63 0.26 0.89
C TYR A 42 9.41 1.02 -0.43
N CYS A 43 8.33 0.73 -1.17
CA CYS A 43 8.08 1.32 -2.49
C CYS A 43 6.97 2.40 -2.51
N GLY A 44 6.34 2.67 -1.37
CA GLY A 44 5.25 3.63 -1.23
C GLY A 44 3.90 3.18 -1.80
N ALA A 45 3.76 1.92 -2.23
CA ALA A 45 2.49 1.42 -2.73
C ALA A 45 1.45 1.35 -1.61
N MET A 46 0.27 1.90 -1.83
CA MET A 46 -0.85 1.88 -0.90
C MET A 46 -2.09 1.36 -1.62
N ASN A 47 -2.77 0.37 -1.04
CA ASN A 47 -4.01 -0.18 -1.56
C ASN A 47 -5.08 -0.19 -0.49
N ARG A 48 -6.32 0.07 -0.89
CA ARG A 48 -7.49 -0.15 -0.06
C ARG A 48 -7.75 -1.65 0.11
N ILE A 49 -8.11 -2.05 1.33
CA ILE A 49 -8.59 -3.41 1.62
C ILE A 49 -10.05 -3.49 1.18
N GLN A 50 -10.38 -4.44 0.30
CA GLN A 50 -11.75 -4.55 -0.26
C GLN A 50 -12.82 -4.77 0.82
N SER A 51 -12.49 -5.50 1.89
CA SER A 51 -13.37 -5.70 3.05
C SER A 51 -13.23 -4.63 4.13
N GLY A 52 -12.43 -3.59 3.90
CA GLY A 52 -12.21 -2.51 4.87
C GLY A 52 -13.41 -1.58 4.98
N SER A 53 -13.74 -1.17 6.20
CA SER A 53 -14.83 -0.23 6.47
C SER A 53 -14.55 1.14 5.83
N LEU A 54 -15.61 1.81 5.38
CA LEU A 54 -15.52 3.22 4.98
C LEU A 54 -15.19 4.12 6.17
N LEU A 55 -15.71 3.80 7.36
CA LEU A 55 -15.39 4.54 8.59
C LEU A 55 -13.91 4.46 8.94
N ASP A 56 -13.31 3.27 8.79
CA ASP A 56 -11.87 3.08 8.99
C ASP A 56 -11.02 3.84 7.96
N GLN A 57 -11.54 3.99 6.74
CA GLN A 57 -10.90 4.81 5.71
C GLN A 57 -10.94 6.29 6.11
N GLU A 58 -12.12 6.81 6.48
CA GLU A 58 -12.29 8.20 6.89
C GLU A 58 -11.40 8.53 8.10
N GLU A 59 -11.34 7.65 9.10
CA GLU A 59 -10.47 7.83 10.27
C GLU A 59 -8.99 7.90 9.87
N PHE A 60 -8.55 7.02 8.96
CA PHE A 60 -7.19 7.03 8.46
C PHE A 60 -6.87 8.33 7.71
N GLU A 61 -7.79 8.80 6.86
CA GLU A 61 -7.62 10.05 6.11
C GLU A 61 -7.52 11.26 7.05
N MET A 62 -8.37 11.32 8.08
CA MET A 62 -8.32 12.36 9.10
C MET A 62 -7.00 12.33 9.91
N ARG A 63 -6.53 11.13 10.28
CA ARG A 63 -5.31 10.95 11.09
C ARG A 63 -4.03 11.18 10.30
N SER A 64 -4.02 10.84 9.01
CA SER A 64 -2.84 10.95 8.13
C SER A 64 -2.77 12.27 7.36
N GLY A 65 -3.89 12.98 7.21
CA GLY A 65 -4.01 14.15 6.35
C GLY A 65 -3.97 13.82 4.85
N LEU A 66 -3.97 12.53 4.48
CA LEU A 66 -4.08 12.08 3.10
C LEU A 66 -5.55 12.06 2.68
N ARG A 67 -5.82 12.42 1.42
CA ARG A 67 -7.12 12.15 0.77
C ARG A 67 -6.92 11.11 -0.32
N LEU A 68 -7.49 9.94 -0.12
CA LEU A 68 -7.42 8.83 -1.05
C LEU A 68 -8.75 8.85 -1.83
N ALA A 69 -8.69 9.35 -3.07
CA ALA A 69 -9.84 9.36 -3.96
C ALA A 69 -10.46 7.96 -4.03
N SER A 70 -11.75 7.88 -3.73
CA SER A 70 -12.55 6.65 -3.61
C SER A 70 -12.68 5.91 -4.94
#